data_AF-A0A7Y4H469-F1
#
_entry.id   AF-A0A7Y4H469-F1
#
_cell.length_a   1.000
_cell.length_b   1.000
_cell.length_c   1.000
_cell.angle_alpha   90.00
_cell.angle_beta   90.00
_cell.angle_gamma   90.00
#
_symmetry.space_group_name_H-M   'P 1'
#
loop_
_entity.id
_entity.type
_entity.pdbx_description
1 polymer ?
#
loop_
_entity_poly.entity_id
_entity_poly.type
_entity_poly.pdbx_seq_one_letter_code
_entity_poly.pdbx_strand_id
1 'polypeptide(L)'
;MRIERLQVTNHERWGKLVKTWATGTNYLEDDNSYPIPTTVDEFKEQLAKAQVFATVPDRFKHIKFVSQEQDTITVKLPPKVMIEDSEALLSEPGSTYPLPPFYKRLFNGIDPVIPEEEKFKVHAERIGDYTLSLCA
;
A
#
# COMPACT_ATOMS: atom_id res chain seq x y z
N MET A 1 19.14 -11.06 -3.54
CA MET A 1 18.14 -11.34 -2.48
C MET A 1 17.01 -10.36 -2.68
N ARG A 2 15.76 -10.82 -2.70
CA ARG A 2 14.59 -9.96 -2.95
C ARG A 2 14.41 -8.98 -1.80
N ILE A 3 14.00 -7.75 -2.11
CA ILE A 3 13.74 -6.75 -1.08
C ILE A 3 12.38 -7.03 -0.45
N GLU A 4 12.37 -7.27 0.86
CA GLU A 4 11.13 -7.42 1.62
C GLU A 4 10.31 -6.12 1.57
N ARG A 5 9.05 -6.24 1.17
CA ARG A 5 8.08 -5.15 1.04
C ARG A 5 7.11 -5.20 2.22
N LEU A 6 6.62 -4.03 2.64
CA LEU A 6 5.46 -3.99 3.52
C LEU A 6 4.27 -4.55 2.75
N GLN A 7 3.58 -5.53 3.34
CA GLN A 7 2.42 -6.17 2.73
C GLN A 7 1.23 -6.02 3.67
N VAL A 8 0.11 -5.52 3.14
CA VAL A 8 -1.17 -5.45 3.83
C VAL A 8 -2.08 -6.54 3.27
N THR A 9 -2.75 -7.29 4.14
CA THR A 9 -3.71 -8.30 3.70
C THR A 9 -5.12 -7.73 3.72
N ASN A 10 -5.53 -7.10 4.81
CA ASN A 10 -6.85 -6.49 4.95
C ASN A 10 -6.84 -5.02 4.51
N HIS A 11 -6.96 -4.83 3.20
CA HIS A 11 -6.92 -3.51 2.57
C HIS A 11 -8.10 -2.61 2.97
N GLU A 12 -9.26 -3.18 3.31
CA GLU A 12 -10.40 -2.40 3.78
C GLU A 12 -10.12 -1.80 5.15
N ARG A 13 -9.65 -2.61 6.11
CA ARG A 13 -9.25 -2.13 7.43
C ARG A 13 -8.11 -1.11 7.35
N TRP A 14 -7.13 -1.33 6.47
CA TRP A 14 -6.09 -0.35 6.20
C TRP A 14 -6.66 0.99 5.73
N GLY A 15 -7.56 0.97 4.74
CA GLY A 15 -8.21 2.18 4.24
C GLY A 15 -9.03 2.91 5.31
N LYS A 16 -9.78 2.17 6.14
CA LYS A 16 -10.53 2.73 7.27
C LYS A 16 -9.61 3.34 8.33
N LEU A 17 -8.48 2.71 8.63
CA LEU A 17 -7.48 3.25 9.56
C LEU A 17 -6.85 4.54 9.02
N VAL A 18 -6.50 4.59 7.74
CA VAL A 18 -5.98 5.82 7.10
C VAL A 18 -7.01 6.95 7.13
N LYS A 19 -8.29 6.66 6.81
CA LYS A 19 -9.37 7.65 6.93
C LYS A 19 -9.53 8.16 8.36
N THR A 20 -9.35 7.28 9.34
CA THR A 20 -9.41 7.64 10.76
C THR A 20 -8.33 8.64 11.12
N TRP A 21 -7.08 8.36 10.73
CA TRP A 21 -5.97 9.31 10.93
C TRP A 21 -6.17 10.64 10.21
N ALA A 22 -6.65 10.61 8.97
CA ALA A 22 -6.77 11.81 8.13
C ALA A 22 -7.91 12.75 8.57
N THR A 23 -9.00 12.21 9.14
CA THR A 23 -10.22 12.98 9.45
C THR A 23 -10.47 13.16 10.94
N GLY A 24 -9.80 12.38 11.80
CA GLY A 24 -10.10 12.27 13.23
C GLY A 24 -11.38 11.50 13.57
N THR A 25 -12.13 11.00 12.58
CA THR A 25 -13.34 10.19 12.80
C THR A 25 -13.01 8.71 12.78
N ASN A 26 -13.41 7.93 13.79
CA ASN A 26 -13.14 6.49 13.79
C ASN A 26 -14.00 5.72 12.76
N TYR A 27 -13.40 5.35 11.63
CA TYR A 27 -14.03 4.55 10.56
C TYR A 27 -13.96 3.03 10.79
N LEU A 28 -13.32 2.57 11.88
CA LEU A 28 -13.25 1.16 12.23
C LEU A 28 -14.44 0.71 13.09
N GLU A 29 -15.27 1.66 13.54
CA GLU A 29 -16.52 1.46 14.28
C GLU A 29 -16.35 0.60 15.54
N ASP A 30 -15.23 0.79 16.22
CA ASP A 30 -14.89 0.17 17.50
C ASP A 30 -14.68 1.25 18.58
N ASP A 31 -14.51 0.82 19.83
CA ASP A 31 -14.28 1.73 20.97
C ASP A 31 -12.82 2.19 21.08
N ASN A 32 -12.01 1.94 20.05
CA ASN A 32 -10.58 2.21 20.07
C ASN A 32 -10.25 3.62 19.60
N SER A 33 -9.21 4.21 20.21
CA SER A 33 -8.55 5.40 19.68
C SER A 33 -7.33 5.02 18.82
N TYR A 34 -7.13 5.77 17.73
CA TYR A 34 -6.07 5.62 16.75
C TYR A 34 -5.40 6.98 16.47
N PRO A 35 -4.55 7.48 17.37
CA PRO A 35 -3.75 8.68 17.08
C PRO A 35 -2.77 8.41 15.93
N ILE A 36 -2.32 9.43 15.21
CA ILE A 36 -1.28 9.24 14.17
C ILE A 36 0.01 8.74 14.84
N PRO A 37 0.54 7.56 14.48
CA PRO A 37 1.72 7.03 15.13
C PRO A 37 2.98 7.82 14.75
N THR A 38 3.90 7.92 15.69
CA THR A 38 5.18 8.65 15.56
C THR A 38 6.37 7.69 15.47
N THR A 39 6.18 6.43 15.88
CA THR A 39 7.19 5.38 15.81
C THR A 39 6.70 4.18 14.98
N VAL A 40 7.64 3.33 14.55
CA VAL A 40 7.32 2.09 13.84
C VAL A 40 6.59 1.10 14.76
N ASP A 41 6.90 1.10 16.05
CA ASP A 41 6.27 0.20 17.03
C ASP A 41 4.81 0.60 17.28
N GLU A 42 4.53 1.88 17.51
CA GLU A 42 3.15 2.39 17.60
C GLU A 42 2.36 2.09 16.33
N PHE A 43 2.99 2.20 15.16
CA PHE A 43 2.38 1.84 13.89
C PHE A 43 2.01 0.35 13.83
N LYS A 44 2.95 -0.54 14.19
CA LYS A 44 2.70 -1.99 14.24
C LYS A 44 1.57 -2.33 15.24
N GLU A 45 1.55 -1.70 16.40
CA GLU A 45 0.49 -1.86 17.41
C GLU A 45 -0.88 -1.46 16.86
N GLN A 46 -0.96 -0.30 16.19
CA GLN A 46 -2.22 0.15 15.60
C GLN A 46 -2.69 -0.76 14.45
N LEU A 47 -1.79 -1.27 13.62
CA LEU A 47 -2.12 -2.25 12.58
C LEU A 47 -2.72 -3.54 13.17
N ALA A 48 -2.16 -4.02 14.28
CA ALA A 48 -2.68 -5.20 14.98
C ALA A 48 -4.05 -4.91 15.60
N LYS A 49 -4.19 -3.78 16.30
CA LYS A 49 -5.44 -3.33 16.94
C LYS A 49 -6.58 -3.16 15.93
N ALA A 50 -6.28 -2.56 14.77
CA ALA A 50 -7.21 -2.35 13.67
C ALA A 50 -7.43 -3.58 12.77
N GLN A 51 -6.78 -4.73 13.08
CA GLN A 51 -6.90 -5.97 12.31
C GLN A 51 -6.56 -5.81 10.82
N VAL A 52 -5.52 -5.02 10.52
CA VAL A 52 -5.05 -4.78 9.15
C VAL A 52 -4.30 -6.01 8.58
N PHE A 53 -3.72 -6.84 9.45
CA PHE A 53 -2.92 -8.01 9.11
C PHE A 53 -1.83 -7.67 8.08
N ALA A 54 -0.79 -7.01 8.57
CA ALA A 54 0.32 -6.56 7.74
C ALA A 54 1.66 -7.13 8.18
N THR A 55 2.52 -7.42 7.21
CA THR A 55 3.93 -7.75 7.43
C THR A 55 4.74 -6.46 7.26
N VAL A 56 5.38 -6.00 8.33
CA VAL A 56 6.23 -4.81 8.33
C VAL A 56 7.69 -5.23 8.53
N PRO A 57 8.52 -5.26 7.47
CA PRO A 57 9.93 -5.66 7.56
C PRO A 57 10.74 -4.84 8.57
N ASP A 58 11.65 -5.49 9.30
CA ASP A 58 12.43 -4.84 10.37
C ASP A 58 13.41 -3.77 9.89
N ARG A 59 13.68 -3.72 8.58
CA ARG A 59 14.48 -2.65 7.96
C ARG A 59 13.82 -1.27 8.04
N PHE A 60 12.49 -1.20 8.24
CA PHE A 60 11.81 0.08 8.44
C PHE A 60 12.07 0.58 9.86
N LYS A 61 12.92 1.62 9.98
CA LYS A 61 13.30 2.22 11.28
C LYS A 61 12.59 3.54 11.59
N HIS A 62 11.99 4.14 10.57
CA HIS A 62 11.34 5.44 10.67
C HIS A 62 9.98 5.39 9.99
N ILE A 63 9.05 6.18 10.51
CA ILE A 63 7.76 6.42 9.90
C ILE A 63 7.57 7.92 9.71
N LYS A 64 6.94 8.29 8.60
CA LYS A 64 6.58 9.67 8.30
C LYS A 64 5.18 9.69 7.72
N PHE A 65 4.26 10.31 8.45
CA PHE A 65 2.95 10.68 7.94
C PHE A 65 3.05 12.05 7.29
N VAL A 66 2.44 12.18 6.12
CA VAL A 66 2.34 13.45 5.39
C VAL A 66 0.86 13.74 5.21
N SER A 67 0.34 14.68 5.99
CA SER A 67 -0.95 15.29 5.73
C SER A 67 -0.80 16.24 4.55
N GLN A 68 -1.72 16.15 3.59
CA GLN A 68 -1.66 16.93 2.36
C GLN A 68 -2.75 17.99 2.38
N GLU A 69 -2.37 19.21 2.02
CA GLU A 69 -3.29 20.33 1.83
C GLU A 69 -3.83 20.32 0.40
N GLN A 70 -5.02 20.89 0.20
CA GLN A 70 -5.70 20.88 -1.11
C GLN A 70 -4.97 21.72 -2.18
N ASP A 71 -4.13 22.66 -1.77
CA ASP A 71 -3.40 23.58 -2.64
C ASP A 71 -1.95 23.13 -2.91
N THR A 72 -1.54 21.98 -2.37
CA THR A 72 -0.14 21.52 -2.40
C THR A 72 0.00 20.21 -3.16
N ILE A 73 0.71 20.25 -4.28
CA ILE A 73 1.08 19.04 -5.03
C ILE A 73 2.18 18.29 -4.27
N THR A 74 1.97 17.01 -4.02
CA THR A 74 3.02 16.10 -3.52
C THR A 74 3.22 14.99 -4.52
N VAL A 75 4.47 14.77 -4.91
CA VAL A 75 4.86 13.64 -5.76
C VAL A 75 5.73 12.69 -4.94
N LYS A 76 5.28 11.46 -4.74
CA LYS A 76 6.03 10.44 -4.00
C LYS A 76 6.99 9.72 -4.96
N LEU A 77 8.30 9.93 -4.84
CA LEU A 77 9.27 9.21 -5.66
C LEU A 77 9.64 7.87 -5.00
N PRO A 78 9.41 6.71 -5.65
CA PRO A 78 9.87 5.44 -5.14
C PRO A 78 11.41 5.38 -5.11
N PRO A 79 12.03 4.67 -4.16
CA PRO A 79 13.47 4.43 -4.19
C PRO A 79 13.87 3.69 -5.47
N LYS A 80 14.92 4.14 -6.15
CA LYS A 80 15.44 3.54 -7.39
C LYS A 80 15.54 2.00 -7.30
N VAL A 81 16.12 1.50 -6.20
CA VAL A 81 16.33 0.07 -5.98
C VAL A 81 15.01 -0.74 -5.93
N MET A 82 13.90 -0.13 -5.53
CA MET A 82 12.58 -0.80 -5.50
C MET A 82 11.97 -0.91 -6.90
N ILE A 83 12.24 0.06 -7.77
CA ILE A 83 11.84 0.02 -9.18
C ILE A 83 12.65 -1.08 -9.86
N GLU A 84 13.97 -1.05 -9.73
CA GLU A 84 14.88 -2.05 -10.34
C GLU A 84 14.57 -3.48 -9.87
N ASP A 85 14.30 -3.71 -8.58
CA ASP A 85 13.91 -5.05 -8.09
C ASP A 85 12.55 -5.50 -8.65
N SER A 86 11.62 -4.57 -8.87
CA SER A 86 10.30 -4.88 -9.46
C SER A 86 10.43 -5.18 -10.96
N GLU A 87 11.19 -4.38 -11.71
CA GLU A 87 11.47 -4.63 -13.13
C GLU A 87 12.24 -5.93 -13.35
N ALA A 88 13.19 -6.26 -12.46
CA ALA A 88 13.87 -7.55 -12.48
C ALA A 88 12.89 -8.72 -12.25
N LEU A 89 11.89 -8.58 -11.37
CA LEU A 89 10.83 -9.58 -11.20
C LEU A 89 9.98 -9.71 -12.46
N LEU A 90 9.51 -8.59 -13.01
CA LEU A 90 8.69 -8.56 -14.21
C LEU A 90 9.45 -9.04 -15.45
N SER A 91 10.78 -9.06 -15.43
CA SER A 91 11.58 -9.60 -16.54
C SER A 91 11.69 -11.12 -16.52
N GLU A 92 11.32 -11.79 -15.42
CA GLU A 92 11.37 -13.26 -15.33
C GLU A 92 10.33 -13.89 -16.28
N PRO A 93 10.68 -14.94 -17.04
CA PRO A 93 9.72 -15.62 -17.93
C PRO A 93 8.47 -16.10 -17.19
N GLY A 94 7.29 -15.82 -17.74
CA GLY A 94 6.00 -16.19 -17.14
C GLY A 94 5.58 -15.36 -15.92
N SER A 95 6.33 -14.31 -15.58
CA SER A 95 5.90 -13.36 -14.55
C SER A 95 4.80 -12.44 -15.07
N THR A 96 3.84 -12.14 -14.20
CA THR A 96 2.77 -11.17 -14.43
C THR A 96 2.82 -10.08 -13.36
N TYR A 97 2.18 -8.94 -13.64
CA TYR A 97 2.06 -7.91 -12.62
C TYR A 97 1.12 -8.37 -11.49
N PRO A 98 1.55 -8.35 -10.22
CA PRO A 98 0.73 -8.84 -9.11
C PRO A 98 -0.39 -7.85 -8.78
N LEU A 99 -1.62 -8.35 -8.68
CA LEU A 99 -2.78 -7.56 -8.26
C LEU A 99 -3.15 -7.85 -6.79
N PRO A 100 -3.57 -6.83 -6.03
CA PRO A 100 -4.10 -7.03 -4.69
C PRO A 100 -5.26 -8.06 -4.66
N PRO A 101 -5.34 -8.91 -3.61
CA PRO A 101 -6.34 -9.99 -3.54
C PRO A 101 -7.80 -9.51 -3.59
N PHE A 102 -8.08 -8.26 -3.21
CA PHE A 102 -9.44 -7.73 -3.26
C PHE A 102 -9.98 -7.62 -4.69
N TYR A 103 -9.14 -7.56 -5.72
CA TYR A 103 -9.61 -7.56 -7.11
C TYR A 103 -10.31 -8.88 -7.47
N LYS A 104 -9.79 -10.02 -6.99
CA LYS A 104 -10.46 -11.31 -7.15
C LYS A 104 -11.90 -11.27 -6.62
N ARG A 105 -12.10 -10.68 -5.43
CA ARG A 105 -13.44 -10.50 -4.83
C ARG A 105 -14.33 -9.61 -5.70
N LEU A 106 -13.79 -8.53 -6.27
CA LEU A 106 -14.55 -7.61 -7.12
C LEU A 106 -14.92 -8.21 -8.49
N PHE A 107 -14.10 -9.11 -9.02
CA PHE A 107 -14.32 -9.81 -10.28
C PHE A 107 -14.89 -11.22 -10.09
N ASN A 108 -15.87 -11.37 -9.19
CA ASN A 108 -16.64 -12.60 -8.99
C ASN A 108 -15.80 -13.85 -8.69
N GLY A 109 -14.69 -13.70 -7.96
CA GLY A 109 -13.82 -14.81 -7.58
C GLY A 109 -12.82 -15.20 -8.67
N ILE A 110 -12.82 -14.55 -9.83
CA ILE A 110 -11.84 -14.76 -10.89
C ILE A 110 -10.59 -13.96 -10.53
N ASP A 111 -9.43 -14.60 -10.52
CA ASP A 111 -8.17 -13.88 -10.40
C ASP A 111 -7.90 -13.12 -11.70
N PRO A 112 -7.99 -11.78 -11.73
CA PRO A 112 -7.57 -11.04 -12.91
C PRO A 112 -6.06 -11.24 -13.10
N VAL A 113 -5.69 -11.60 -14.31
CA VAL A 113 -4.29 -11.77 -14.70
C VAL A 113 -3.94 -10.67 -15.70
N ILE A 114 -2.88 -9.93 -15.41
CA ILE A 114 -2.32 -8.97 -16.36
C ILE A 114 -1.55 -9.75 -17.42
N PRO A 115 -1.84 -9.57 -18.72
CA PRO A 115 -1.07 -10.19 -19.80
C PRO A 115 0.42 -9.89 -19.67
N GLU A 116 1.27 -10.84 -20.07
CA GLU A 116 2.71 -10.71 -19.92
C GLU A 116 3.26 -9.48 -20.66
N GLU A 117 2.73 -9.20 -21.84
CA GLU A 117 3.07 -8.05 -22.67
C GLU A 117 2.68 -6.69 -22.07
N GLU A 118 1.70 -6.66 -21.16
CA GLU A 118 1.21 -5.43 -20.52
C GLU A 118 1.88 -5.15 -19.17
N LYS A 119 2.66 -6.10 -18.61
CA LYS A 119 3.14 -6.03 -17.21
C LYS A 119 3.97 -4.77 -16.89
N PHE A 120 4.81 -4.32 -17.82
CA PHE A 120 5.61 -3.10 -17.65
C PHE A 120 4.78 -1.82 -17.80
N LYS A 121 3.79 -1.83 -18.69
CA LYS A 121 2.87 -0.72 -18.84
C LYS A 121 2.02 -0.55 -17.58
N VAL A 122 1.45 -1.64 -17.06
CA VAL A 122 0.73 -1.63 -15.77
C VAL A 122 1.65 -1.19 -14.64
N HIS A 123 2.91 -1.61 -14.63
CA HIS A 123 3.88 -1.11 -13.64
C HIS A 123 4.00 0.43 -13.68
N ALA A 124 4.17 1.01 -14.87
CA ALA A 124 4.24 2.46 -15.05
C ALA A 124 2.92 3.17 -14.67
N GLU A 125 1.77 2.63 -15.08
CA GLU A 125 0.44 3.16 -14.74
C GLU A 125 0.21 3.17 -13.23
N ARG A 126 0.57 2.09 -12.54
CA ARG A 126 0.47 2.01 -11.08
C ARG A 126 1.37 3.01 -10.38
N ILE A 127 2.62 3.18 -10.84
CA ILE A 127 3.51 4.23 -10.33
C ILE A 127 2.85 5.61 -10.55
N GLY A 128 2.31 5.89 -11.73
CA GLY A 128 1.62 7.15 -12.00
C GLY A 128 0.46 7.41 -11.04
N ASP A 129 -0.35 6.40 -10.77
CA ASP A 129 -1.49 6.47 -9.84
C ASP A 129 -1.05 6.74 -8.40
N TYR A 130 -0.29 5.82 -7.77
CA TYR A 130 -0.04 5.92 -6.31
C TYR A 130 0.90 7.07 -5.92
N THR A 131 1.61 7.66 -6.88
CA THR A 131 2.56 8.75 -6.60
C THR A 131 1.92 10.13 -6.60
N LEU A 132 0.71 10.28 -7.15
CA LEU A 132 -0.03 11.53 -7.25
C LEU A 132 -1.41 11.50 -6.58
N SER A 133 -2.12 10.37 -6.62
CA SER A 133 -3.51 10.26 -6.15
C SER A 133 -3.64 10.67 -4.67
N LEU A 134 -4.63 11.53 -4.37
CA LEU A 134 -4.94 12.00 -3.00
C LEU A 134 -6.11 11.21 -2.38
N CYS A 135 -7.12 10.87 -3.18
CA CYS A 135 -8.28 10.03 -2.84
C CYS A 135 -8.88 9.45 -4.14
N ALA A 136 -9.82 8.50 -3.98
CA ALA A 136 -10.42 7.71 -5.07
C ALA A 136 -11.27 8.50 -6.06
#